data_AF-A0A5B8MM06-F1
#
_entry.id   AF-A0A5B8MM06-F1
#
_cell.length_a   1.000
_cell.length_b   1.000
_cell.length_c   1.000
_cell.angle_alpha   90.00
_cell.angle_beta   90.00
_cell.angle_gamma   90.00
#
_symmetry.space_group_name_H-M   'P 1'
#
loop_
_entity.id
_entity.type
_entity.pdbx_description
1 polymer ?
#
loop_
_entity_poly.entity_id
_entity_poly.type
_entity_poly.pdbx_seq_one_letter_code
_entity_poly.pdbx_strand_id
1 'polypeptide(L)'
;MAVPKEQRPVNELNALREGPISGWAGLDLPSFVQRLGAVWIVGFVFSCPVAAGSYEPSRDTPEFLLSAGVGATLLQTALVVRLYTSWNYVAKRLLSAAFEYEETGWYDGQTFLKPPEVLARDRLLGTYEVKPIMAKLKLVTFGTVGGLLACVLALGLFDTIQDTYASQAPTARLTQNGILYNSFITDINVLKESDDAAAAEAAAQKGRPGYCGDEYYRAMAGGSAGTCEKLKYKGGSGP
;
A
#
# COMPACT_ATOMS: atom_id res chain seq x y z
N MET A 1 0.36 -27.43 -46.20
CA MET A 1 -0.86 -27.09 -45.44
C MET A 1 -0.84 -25.61 -45.08
N ALA A 2 -2.00 -24.96 -45.08
CA ALA A 2 -2.10 -23.53 -44.81
C ALA A 2 -2.67 -23.31 -43.41
N VAL A 3 -1.85 -22.77 -42.50
CA VAL A 3 -2.29 -22.39 -41.15
C VAL A 3 -3.48 -21.43 -41.25
N PRO A 4 -4.57 -21.64 -40.46
CA PRO A 4 -5.69 -20.72 -40.36
C PRO A 4 -5.21 -19.29 -40.12
N LYS A 5 -5.82 -18.31 -40.80
CA LYS A 5 -5.33 -16.92 -40.77
C LYS A 5 -5.26 -16.37 -39.35
N GLU A 6 -6.26 -16.62 -38.52
CA GLU A 6 -6.32 -16.07 -37.14
C GLU A 6 -5.23 -16.60 -36.21
N GLN A 7 -4.76 -17.84 -36.44
CA GLN A 7 -3.74 -18.47 -35.60
C GLN A 7 -2.30 -18.13 -36.06
N ARG A 8 -2.16 -17.22 -37.04
CA ARG A 8 -0.84 -16.76 -37.50
C ARG A 8 -0.31 -15.70 -36.52
N PRO A 9 0.95 -15.82 -36.06
CA PRO A 9 1.53 -14.88 -35.09
C PRO A 9 1.43 -13.39 -35.48
N VAL A 10 1.46 -13.08 -36.79
CA VAL A 10 1.30 -11.70 -37.28
C VAL A 10 -0.12 -11.18 -37.12
N ASN A 11 -1.14 -12.03 -37.33
CA ASN A 11 -2.53 -11.62 -37.16
C ASN A 11 -2.87 -11.48 -35.68
N GLU A 12 -2.31 -12.32 -34.81
CA GLU A 12 -2.40 -12.16 -33.36
C GLU A 12 -1.76 -10.85 -32.88
N LEU A 13 -0.62 -10.45 -33.47
CA LEU A 13 -0.01 -9.16 -33.20
C LEU A 13 -0.91 -7.99 -33.62
N ASN A 14 -1.55 -8.07 -34.77
CA ASN A 14 -2.51 -7.05 -35.22
C ASN A 14 -3.73 -7.00 -34.30
N ALA A 15 -4.28 -8.15 -33.91
CA ALA A 15 -5.38 -8.24 -32.95
C ALA A 15 -5.00 -7.63 -31.58
N LEU A 16 -3.74 -7.80 -31.13
CA LEU A 16 -3.26 -7.13 -29.91
C LEU A 16 -3.19 -5.60 -30.06
N ARG A 17 -2.81 -5.09 -31.24
CA ARG A 17 -2.75 -3.64 -31.50
C ARG A 17 -4.13 -3.00 -31.53
N GLU A 18 -5.08 -3.67 -32.16
CA GLU A 18 -6.46 -3.21 -32.29
C GLU A 18 -7.29 -3.45 -31.02
N GLY A 19 -6.80 -4.34 -30.13
CA GLY A 19 -7.47 -4.67 -28.89
C GLY A 19 -7.66 -3.46 -27.96
N PRO A 20 -8.82 -3.34 -27.28
CA PRO A 20 -9.20 -2.14 -26.56
C PRO A 20 -8.30 -1.82 -25.37
N ILE A 21 -7.69 -2.83 -24.74
CA ILE A 21 -6.76 -2.68 -23.61
C ILE A 21 -5.34 -3.02 -24.07
N SER A 22 -5.15 -4.16 -24.75
CA SER A 22 -3.84 -4.61 -25.25
C SER A 22 -3.15 -3.60 -26.16
N GLY A 23 -3.92 -2.85 -26.96
CA GLY A 23 -3.41 -1.82 -27.84
C GLY A 23 -2.72 -0.66 -27.12
N TRP A 24 -3.00 -0.46 -25.82
CA TRP A 24 -2.42 0.63 -25.04
C TRP A 24 -0.90 0.57 -24.97
N ALA A 25 -0.33 -0.64 -25.00
CA ALA A 25 1.11 -0.81 -24.97
C ALA A 25 1.80 -0.24 -26.22
N GLY A 26 1.10 -0.09 -27.34
CA GLY A 26 1.59 0.53 -28.56
C GLY A 26 1.56 2.07 -28.57
N LEU A 27 0.88 2.71 -27.61
CA LEU A 27 0.80 4.17 -27.55
C LEU A 27 2.12 4.79 -27.06
N ASP A 28 2.29 6.07 -27.40
CA ASP A 28 3.34 6.93 -26.85
C ASP A 28 3.32 6.93 -25.32
N LEU A 29 4.49 7.14 -24.72
CA LEU A 29 4.67 7.13 -23.27
C LEU A 29 3.68 8.04 -22.51
N PRO A 30 3.46 9.33 -22.88
CA PRO A 30 2.53 10.18 -22.16
C PRO A 30 1.09 9.67 -22.21
N SER A 31 0.61 9.27 -23.38
CA SER A 31 -0.75 8.75 -23.57
C SER A 31 -0.98 7.43 -22.80
N PHE A 32 0.06 6.58 -22.74
CA PHE A 32 0.02 5.36 -21.95
C PHE A 32 -0.06 5.64 -20.44
N VAL A 33 0.78 6.56 -19.94
CA VAL A 33 0.78 6.97 -18.52
C VAL A 33 -0.55 7.64 -18.14
N GLN A 34 -1.12 8.47 -19.02
CA GLN A 34 -2.43 9.09 -18.77
C GLN A 34 -3.53 8.05 -18.60
N ARG A 35 -3.57 7.01 -19.44
CA ARG A 35 -4.54 5.92 -19.33
C ARG A 35 -4.35 5.12 -18.04
N LEU A 36 -3.10 4.83 -17.66
CA LEU A 36 -2.81 4.17 -16.39
C LEU A 36 -3.21 5.03 -15.19
N GLY A 37 -2.97 6.34 -15.23
CA GLY A 37 -3.41 7.27 -14.20
C GLY A 37 -4.93 7.32 -14.07
N ALA A 38 -5.65 7.29 -15.19
CA ALA A 38 -7.11 7.19 -15.18
C ALA A 38 -7.60 5.88 -14.54
N VAL A 39 -6.98 4.75 -14.86
CA VAL A 39 -7.28 3.45 -14.22
C VAL A 39 -7.00 3.52 -12.72
N TRP A 40 -5.91 4.15 -12.29
CA TRP A 40 -5.59 4.32 -10.88
C TRP A 40 -6.65 5.15 -10.15
N ILE A 41 -7.06 6.29 -10.70
CA ILE A 41 -8.10 7.15 -10.10
C ILE A 41 -9.42 6.38 -9.98
N VAL A 42 -9.83 5.69 -11.04
CA VAL A 42 -11.06 4.88 -11.02
C VAL A 42 -10.93 3.77 -9.98
N GLY A 43 -9.82 3.05 -9.97
CA GLY A 43 -9.53 2.00 -8.98
C GLY A 43 -9.53 2.53 -7.54
N PHE A 44 -9.05 3.76 -7.33
CA PHE A 44 -9.08 4.44 -6.03
C PHE A 44 -10.50 4.72 -5.56
N VAL A 45 -11.36 5.25 -6.44
CA VAL A 45 -12.78 5.46 -6.10
C VAL A 45 -13.47 4.14 -5.76
N PHE A 46 -13.14 3.05 -6.47
CA PHE A 46 -13.67 1.71 -6.17
C PHE A 46 -13.13 1.10 -4.88
N SER A 47 -11.91 1.44 -4.46
CA SER A 47 -11.33 0.93 -3.21
C SER A 47 -11.76 1.75 -1.98
N CYS A 48 -12.24 2.98 -2.15
CA CYS A 48 -12.72 3.82 -1.04
C CYS A 48 -13.76 3.15 -0.13
N PRO A 49 -14.84 2.50 -0.62
CA PRO A 49 -15.81 1.84 0.26
C PRO A 49 -15.20 0.69 1.06
N VAL A 50 -14.23 -0.02 0.47
CA VAL A 50 -13.52 -1.12 1.15
C VAL A 50 -12.60 -0.56 2.24
N ALA A 51 -11.88 0.53 1.93
CA ALA A 51 -11.02 1.22 2.89
C ALA A 51 -11.82 1.84 4.06
N ALA A 52 -13.00 2.39 3.79
CA ALA A 52 -13.89 2.97 4.79
C ALA A 52 -14.43 1.93 5.79
N GLY A 53 -14.43 0.65 5.43
CA GLY A 53 -14.76 -0.44 6.34
C GLY A 53 -13.66 -0.76 7.34
N SER A 54 -12.41 -0.41 7.03
CA SER A 54 -11.24 -0.66 7.89
C SER A 54 -10.83 0.57 8.69
N TYR A 55 -10.89 1.76 8.08
CA TYR A 55 -10.43 3.01 8.66
C TYR A 55 -11.50 4.08 8.51
N GLU A 56 -11.76 4.83 9.58
CA GLU A 56 -12.79 5.86 9.57
C GLU A 56 -12.28 7.13 8.86
N PRO A 57 -12.90 7.58 7.75
CA PRO A 57 -12.35 8.64 6.90
C PRO A 57 -12.08 9.97 7.62
N SER A 58 -12.87 10.28 8.65
CA SER A 58 -12.77 11.53 9.41
C SER A 58 -11.70 11.51 10.51
N ARG A 59 -11.32 10.33 11.00
CA ARG A 59 -10.38 10.20 12.12
C ARG A 59 -9.01 9.73 11.63
N ASP A 60 -9.01 8.74 10.76
CA ASP A 60 -7.82 8.01 10.30
C ASP A 60 -7.63 8.27 8.79
N THR A 61 -7.63 9.55 8.42
CA THR A 61 -7.52 10.00 7.03
C THR A 61 -6.27 9.46 6.31
N PRO A 62 -5.05 9.47 6.90
CA PRO A 62 -3.88 8.97 6.18
C PRO A 62 -3.92 7.45 5.95
N GLU A 63 -4.38 6.66 6.91
CA GLU A 63 -4.54 5.21 6.81
C GLU A 63 -5.62 4.84 5.80
N PHE A 64 -6.73 5.59 5.80
CA PHE A 64 -7.78 5.47 4.79
C PHE A 64 -7.25 5.73 3.36
N LEU A 65 -6.49 6.81 3.16
CA LEU A 65 -5.94 7.15 1.83
C LEU A 65 -4.90 6.12 1.37
N LEU A 66 -4.03 5.67 2.28
CA LEU A 66 -3.01 4.67 1.96
C LEU A 66 -3.64 3.30 1.65
N SER A 67 -4.63 2.87 2.42
CA SER A 67 -5.34 1.60 2.18
C SER A 67 -6.16 1.63 0.89
N ALA A 68 -6.85 2.74 0.59
CA ALA A 68 -7.49 2.95 -0.72
C ALA A 68 -6.45 2.96 -1.86
N GLY A 69 -5.28 3.58 -1.63
CA GLY A 69 -4.15 3.58 -2.56
C GLY A 69 -3.58 2.18 -2.85
N VAL A 70 -3.50 1.31 -1.84
CA VAL A 70 -3.14 -0.11 -2.02
C VAL A 70 -4.15 -0.82 -2.92
N GLY A 71 -5.45 -0.62 -2.69
CA GLY A 71 -6.48 -1.20 -3.55
C GLY A 71 -6.37 -0.72 -5.01
N ALA A 72 -6.15 0.57 -5.23
CA ALA A 72 -5.98 1.16 -6.55
C ALA A 72 -4.73 0.63 -7.28
N THR A 73 -3.60 0.59 -6.59
CA THR A 73 -2.32 0.09 -7.14
C THR A 73 -2.38 -1.41 -7.43
N LEU A 74 -3.14 -2.19 -6.66
CA LEU A 74 -3.38 -3.61 -6.93
C LEU A 74 -4.13 -3.82 -8.24
N LEU A 75 -5.23 -3.09 -8.45
CA LEU A 75 -5.99 -3.14 -9.71
C LEU A 75 -5.13 -2.72 -10.92
N GLN A 76 -4.36 -1.64 -10.76
CA GLN A 76 -3.43 -1.19 -11.80
C GLN A 76 -2.35 -2.26 -12.10
N THR A 77 -1.78 -2.90 -11.07
CA THR A 77 -0.78 -3.95 -11.23
C THR A 77 -1.34 -5.15 -11.98
N ALA A 78 -2.55 -5.61 -11.63
CA ALA A 78 -3.23 -6.70 -12.33
C ALA A 78 -3.43 -6.40 -13.82
N LEU A 79 -3.82 -5.18 -14.16
CA LEU A 79 -3.97 -4.73 -15.55
C LEU A 79 -2.64 -4.77 -16.31
N VAL A 80 -1.57 -4.24 -15.71
CA VAL A 80 -0.25 -4.22 -16.34
C VAL A 80 0.30 -5.63 -16.53
N VAL A 81 0.12 -6.52 -15.56
CA VAL A 81 0.49 -7.94 -15.70
C VAL A 81 -0.30 -8.61 -16.82
N ARG A 82 -1.59 -8.31 -16.97
CA ARG A 82 -2.41 -8.81 -18.08
C ARG A 82 -1.89 -8.31 -19.44
N LEU A 83 -1.48 -7.05 -19.53
CA LEU A 83 -0.84 -6.51 -20.75
C LEU A 83 0.49 -7.21 -21.04
N TYR A 84 1.36 -7.31 -20.03
CA TYR A 84 2.66 -7.97 -20.17
C TYR A 84 2.53 -9.42 -20.63
N THR A 85 1.63 -10.20 -20.02
CA THR A 85 1.41 -11.61 -20.40
C THR A 85 0.88 -11.75 -21.83
N SER A 86 -0.07 -10.88 -22.24
CA SER A 86 -0.64 -10.89 -23.59
C SER A 86 0.41 -10.61 -24.66
N TRP A 87 1.23 -9.57 -24.46
CA TRP A 87 2.30 -9.22 -25.39
C TRP A 87 3.44 -10.25 -25.37
N ASN A 88 3.77 -10.81 -24.21
CA ASN A 88 4.84 -11.80 -24.08
C ASN A 88 4.48 -13.11 -24.78
N TYR A 89 3.21 -13.51 -24.73
CA TYR A 89 2.69 -14.67 -25.46
C TYR A 89 2.93 -14.53 -26.97
N VAL A 90 2.46 -13.42 -27.56
CA VAL A 90 2.63 -13.19 -29.01
C VAL A 90 4.11 -13.01 -29.37
N ALA A 91 4.89 -12.31 -28.54
CA ALA A 91 6.34 -12.14 -28.76
C ALA A 91 7.06 -13.48 -28.89
N LYS A 92 6.75 -14.45 -28.00
CA LYS A 92 7.33 -15.80 -28.05
C LYS A 92 6.94 -16.53 -29.34
N ARG A 93 5.68 -16.47 -29.76
CA ARG A 93 5.21 -17.12 -31.00
C ARG A 93 5.76 -16.46 -32.26
N LEU A 94 6.02 -15.16 -32.24
CA LEU A 94 6.66 -14.43 -33.33
C LEU A 94 8.11 -14.88 -33.51
N LEU A 95 8.87 -14.98 -32.42
CA LEU A 95 10.29 -15.34 -32.45
C LEU A 95 10.57 -16.84 -32.61
N SER A 96 9.60 -17.69 -32.26
CA SER A 96 9.71 -19.15 -32.41
C SER A 96 9.73 -19.58 -33.88
N ALA A 97 10.57 -20.58 -34.18
CA ALA A 97 10.68 -21.18 -35.52
C ALA A 97 9.51 -22.12 -35.85
N ALA A 98 8.90 -22.72 -34.82
CA ALA A 98 7.72 -23.55 -34.94
C ALA A 98 6.64 -23.08 -33.96
N PHE A 99 5.37 -23.28 -34.32
CA PHE A 99 4.25 -23.06 -33.41
C PHE A 99 3.17 -24.11 -33.63
N GLU A 100 2.44 -24.41 -32.57
CA GLU A 100 1.28 -25.30 -32.62
C GLU A 100 0.06 -24.53 -33.12
N TYR A 101 -0.74 -25.18 -33.94
CA TYR A 101 -2.00 -24.67 -34.45
C TYR A 101 -3.04 -25.78 -34.51
N GLU A 102 -4.30 -25.43 -34.30
CA GLU A 102 -5.42 -26.36 -34.40
C GLU A 102 -6.03 -26.27 -35.80
N GLU A 103 -6.01 -27.40 -36.52
CA GLU A 103 -6.86 -27.59 -37.70
C GLU A 103 -8.26 -27.98 -37.22
N THR A 104 -9.29 -27.29 -37.70
CA THR A 104 -10.69 -27.46 -37.27
C THR A 104 -11.07 -28.94 -37.07
N GLY A 105 -11.32 -29.38 -35.84
CA GLY A 105 -11.67 -30.78 -35.53
C GLY A 105 -11.47 -31.16 -34.06
N TRP A 106 -11.67 -32.44 -33.73
CA TRP A 106 -11.44 -33.05 -32.40
C TRP A 106 -9.98 -33.53 -32.23
N TYR A 107 -9.16 -33.47 -33.29
CA TYR A 107 -7.79 -34.00 -33.27
C TYR A 107 -6.78 -32.98 -32.77
N ASP A 108 -5.71 -33.48 -32.15
CA ASP A 108 -4.61 -32.69 -31.55
C ASP A 108 -4.02 -31.64 -32.51
N GLY A 109 -3.47 -30.58 -31.92
CA GLY A 109 -2.78 -29.52 -32.66
C GLY A 109 -1.59 -30.04 -33.48
N GLN A 110 -1.40 -29.50 -34.67
CA GLN A 110 -0.22 -29.76 -35.50
C GLN A 110 0.83 -28.67 -35.29
N THR A 111 2.10 -29.02 -35.48
CA THR A 111 3.21 -28.05 -35.43
C THR A 111 3.52 -27.53 -36.83
N PHE A 112 3.44 -26.22 -37.00
CA PHE A 112 3.86 -25.55 -38.22
C PHE A 112 5.29 -25.04 -38.10
N LEU A 113 6.18 -25.53 -38.98
CA LEU A 113 7.53 -25.01 -39.16
C LEU A 113 7.48 -23.81 -40.11
N LYS A 114 7.92 -22.64 -39.63
CA LYS A 114 7.92 -21.42 -40.45
C LYS A 114 8.98 -21.51 -41.55
N PRO A 115 8.63 -21.24 -42.81
CA PRO A 115 9.63 -21.10 -43.86
C PRO A 115 10.55 -19.89 -43.55
N PRO A 116 11.80 -19.92 -44.03
CA PRO A 116 12.82 -18.95 -43.62
C PRO A 116 12.42 -17.50 -43.91
N GLU A 117 11.64 -17.24 -44.97
CA GLU A 117 11.14 -15.91 -45.32
C GLU A 117 10.15 -15.37 -44.29
N VAL A 118 9.22 -16.22 -43.83
CA VAL A 118 8.23 -15.86 -42.80
C VAL A 118 8.90 -15.66 -41.45
N LEU A 119 9.85 -16.53 -41.11
CA LEU A 119 10.61 -16.41 -39.86
C LEU A 119 11.45 -15.13 -39.83
N ALA A 120 12.08 -14.75 -40.95
CA ALA A 120 12.84 -13.51 -41.06
C ALA A 120 11.94 -12.28 -40.85
N ARG A 121 10.78 -12.24 -41.51
CA ARG A 121 9.78 -11.16 -41.32
C ARG A 121 9.31 -11.07 -39.87
N ASP A 122 8.93 -12.19 -39.27
CA ASP A 122 8.43 -12.24 -37.90
C ASP A 122 9.51 -11.79 -36.89
N ARG A 123 10.78 -12.13 -37.12
CA ARG A 123 11.92 -11.65 -36.30
C ARG A 123 12.16 -10.15 -36.43
N LEU A 124 11.97 -9.58 -37.62
CA LEU A 124 12.06 -8.12 -37.82
C LEU A 124 10.98 -7.40 -37.00
N LEU A 125 9.72 -7.81 -37.12
CA LEU A 125 8.61 -7.27 -36.33
C LEU A 125 8.86 -7.44 -34.82
N GLY A 126 9.34 -8.61 -34.42
CA GLY A 126 9.64 -8.92 -33.02
C GLY A 126 10.73 -8.04 -32.43
N THR A 127 11.78 -7.76 -33.21
CA THR A 127 12.94 -7.01 -32.74
C THR A 127 12.70 -5.50 -32.75
N TYR A 128 12.06 -4.96 -33.80
CA TYR A 128 11.89 -3.53 -33.97
C TYR A 128 10.62 -2.97 -33.34
N GLU A 129 9.53 -3.74 -33.31
CA GLU A 129 8.25 -3.24 -32.78
C GLU A 129 7.94 -3.83 -31.40
N VAL A 130 8.04 -5.15 -31.24
CA VAL A 130 7.59 -5.81 -30.00
C VAL A 130 8.60 -5.65 -28.86
N LYS A 131 9.90 -5.73 -29.14
CA LYS A 131 10.96 -5.60 -28.12
C LYS A 131 10.92 -4.27 -27.34
N PRO A 132 10.81 -3.08 -27.97
CA PRO A 132 10.73 -1.83 -27.21
C PRO A 132 9.44 -1.74 -26.36
N ILE A 133 8.31 -2.21 -26.90
CA ILE A 133 7.04 -2.29 -26.16
C ILE A 133 7.19 -3.20 -24.93
N MET A 134 7.83 -4.36 -25.10
CA MET A 134 8.09 -5.31 -24.03
C MET A 134 8.99 -4.72 -22.93
N ALA A 135 10.04 -3.98 -23.32
CA ALA A 135 10.92 -3.31 -22.36
C ALA A 135 10.16 -2.27 -21.53
N LYS A 136 9.31 -1.46 -22.19
CA LYS A 136 8.41 -0.50 -21.51
C LYS A 136 7.48 -1.22 -20.53
N LEU A 137 6.80 -2.28 -20.95
CA LEU A 137 5.88 -3.04 -20.10
C LEU A 137 6.59 -3.68 -18.90
N LYS A 138 7.82 -4.21 -19.07
CA LYS A 138 8.63 -4.73 -17.96
C LYS A 138 8.92 -3.66 -16.93
N LEU A 139 9.39 -2.49 -17.37
CA LEU A 139 9.69 -1.37 -16.48
C LEU A 139 8.45 -0.95 -15.69
N VAL A 140 7.31 -0.81 -16.37
CA VAL A 140 6.04 -0.42 -15.74
C VAL A 140 5.57 -1.49 -14.76
N THR A 141 5.72 -2.77 -15.09
CA THR A 141 5.35 -3.88 -14.20
C THR A 141 6.17 -3.83 -12.91
N PHE A 142 7.50 -3.65 -13.01
CA PHE A 142 8.35 -3.49 -11.83
C PHE A 142 8.01 -2.23 -11.04
N GLY A 143 7.69 -1.12 -11.74
CA GLY A 143 7.26 0.12 -11.11
C GLY A 143 5.96 -0.04 -10.32
N THR A 144 4.94 -0.70 -10.88
CA THR A 144 3.65 -0.90 -10.20
C THR A 144 3.76 -1.90 -9.05
N VAL A 145 4.54 -2.97 -9.21
CA VAL A 145 4.80 -3.94 -8.13
C VAL A 145 5.60 -3.29 -7.00
N GLY A 146 6.65 -2.52 -7.33
CA GLY A 146 7.42 -1.77 -6.35
C GLY A 146 6.58 -0.72 -5.63
N GLY A 147 5.70 -0.01 -6.35
CA GLY A 147 4.74 0.92 -5.77
C GLY A 147 3.76 0.25 -4.81
N LEU A 148 3.20 -0.91 -5.18
CA LEU A 148 2.33 -1.69 -4.31
C LEU A 148 3.03 -2.11 -3.02
N LEU A 149 4.25 -2.64 -3.11
CA LEU A 149 5.07 -3.01 -1.95
C LEU A 149 5.36 -1.79 -1.07
N ALA A 150 5.71 -0.66 -1.67
CA ALA A 150 5.98 0.58 -0.94
C ALA A 150 4.73 1.07 -0.19
N CYS A 151 3.54 1.02 -0.79
CA CYS A 151 2.29 1.38 -0.12
C CYS A 151 1.97 0.46 1.06
N VAL A 152 2.17 -0.86 0.89
CA VAL A 152 1.95 -1.84 1.98
C VAL A 152 2.94 -1.63 3.12
N LEU A 153 4.22 -1.41 2.81
CA LEU A 153 5.24 -1.10 3.81
C LEU A 153 4.95 0.22 4.54
N ALA A 154 4.48 1.24 3.83
CA ALA A 154 4.11 2.52 4.41
C ALA A 154 2.95 2.38 5.40
N LEU A 155 1.93 1.58 5.08
CA LEU A 155 0.84 1.26 6.02
C LEU A 155 1.36 0.56 7.28
N GLY A 156 2.15 -0.51 7.11
CA GLY A 156 2.70 -1.24 8.25
C GLY A 156 3.61 -0.36 9.12
N LEU A 157 4.40 0.54 8.52
CA LEU A 157 5.19 1.51 9.26
C LEU A 157 4.28 2.47 10.06
N PHE A 158 3.21 2.97 9.45
CA PHE A 158 2.28 3.87 10.12
C PHE A 158 1.61 3.23 11.33
N ASP A 159 1.13 1.99 11.20
CA ASP A 159 0.55 1.22 12.29
C ASP A 159 1.56 1.02 13.43
N THR A 160 2.81 0.62 13.11
CA THR A 160 3.85 0.42 14.14
C THR A 160 4.21 1.71 14.88
N ILE A 161 4.23 2.84 14.18
CA ILE A 161 4.50 4.15 14.77
C ILE A 161 3.37 4.54 15.71
N GLN A 162 2.11 4.35 15.28
CA GLN A 162 0.95 4.65 16.09
C GLN A 162 0.88 3.79 17.35
N ASP A 163 1.15 2.49 17.24
CA ASP A 163 1.23 1.57 18.39
C ASP A 163 2.35 1.97 19.36
N THR A 164 3.49 2.40 18.83
CA THR A 164 4.62 2.89 19.64
C THR A 164 4.22 4.15 20.41
N TYR A 165 3.60 5.12 19.76
CA TYR A 165 3.10 6.33 20.43
C TYR A 165 1.99 6.03 21.45
N ALA A 166 1.09 5.10 21.13
CA ALA A 166 0.03 4.65 22.04
C ALA A 166 0.62 3.95 23.27
N SER A 167 1.67 3.14 23.11
CA SER A 167 2.36 2.48 24.23
C SER A 167 3.09 3.46 25.15
N GLN A 168 3.51 4.62 24.64
CA GLN A 168 4.16 5.67 25.41
C GLN A 168 3.15 6.64 26.06
N ALA A 169 1.88 6.59 25.68
CA ALA A 169 0.84 7.31 26.38
C ALA A 169 0.64 6.69 27.78
N PRO A 170 0.76 7.48 28.85
CA PRO A 170 0.61 6.94 30.19
C PRO A 170 -0.83 6.45 30.36
N THR A 171 -1.01 5.17 30.70
CA THR A 171 -2.33 4.57 30.82
C THR A 171 -3.00 5.04 32.10
N ALA A 172 -4.00 5.90 31.95
CA ALA A 172 -4.82 6.36 33.05
C ALA A 172 -5.64 5.18 33.61
N ARG A 173 -5.43 4.86 34.89
CA ARG A 173 -6.27 3.95 35.67
C ARG A 173 -7.27 4.77 36.47
N LEU A 174 -8.56 4.43 36.31
CA LEU A 174 -9.63 4.98 37.14
C LEU A 174 -9.64 4.23 38.47
N THR A 175 -9.39 4.94 39.56
CA THR A 175 -9.60 4.45 40.93
C THR A 175 -10.88 5.03 41.50
N GLN A 176 -11.37 4.45 42.60
CA GLN A 176 -12.59 4.92 43.29
C GLN A 176 -12.54 6.42 43.64
N ASN A 177 -11.34 6.97 43.80
CA ASN A 177 -11.11 8.33 44.27
C ASN A 177 -10.36 9.23 43.25
N GLY A 178 -10.07 8.78 42.02
CA GLY A 178 -9.47 9.63 40.97
C GLY A 178 -8.65 8.88 39.91
N ILE A 179 -7.90 9.63 39.10
CA ILE A 179 -7.09 9.10 37.98
C ILE A 179 -5.64 8.93 38.41
N LEU A 180 -5.06 7.75 38.21
CA LEU A 180 -3.65 7.41 38.49
C LEU A 180 -2.98 6.84 37.25
N TYR A 181 -1.72 7.19 37.03
CA TYR A 181 -0.93 6.72 35.87
C TYR A 181 0.17 5.72 36.26
N ASN A 182 0.48 5.58 37.54
CA ASN A 182 1.47 4.62 38.06
C ASN A 182 0.76 3.36 38.60
N SER A 183 1.28 2.18 38.27
CA SER A 183 0.71 0.89 38.69
C SER A 183 0.94 0.53 40.16
N PHE A 184 1.95 1.12 40.82
CA PHE A 184 2.31 0.83 42.22
C PHE A 184 1.45 1.59 43.23
N ILE A 185 0.67 2.58 42.78
CA ILE A 185 -0.12 3.46 43.63
C ILE A 185 -1.59 3.08 43.46
N THR A 186 -2.23 2.67 44.55
CA THR A 186 -3.62 2.19 44.53
C THR A 186 -4.63 3.28 44.90
N ASP A 187 -4.22 4.26 45.70
CA ASP A 187 -5.09 5.31 46.22
C ASP A 187 -4.51 6.70 46.00
N ILE A 188 -5.35 7.60 45.50
CA ILE A 188 -4.98 9.00 45.25
C ILE A 188 -4.58 9.74 46.53
N ASN A 189 -5.07 9.29 47.69
CA ASN A 189 -4.75 9.90 48.98
C ASN A 189 -3.28 9.68 49.36
N VAL A 190 -2.64 8.59 48.90
CA VAL A 190 -1.21 8.32 49.12
C VAL A 190 -0.34 9.38 48.47
N LEU A 191 -0.79 9.98 47.36
CA LEU A 191 -0.10 11.09 46.69
C LEU A 191 -0.11 12.39 47.50
N LYS A 192 -1.00 12.52 48.50
CA LYS A 192 -1.05 13.67 49.40
C LYS A 192 -0.13 13.49 50.61
N GLU A 193 0.07 12.24 51.02
CA GLU A 193 0.81 11.88 52.23
C GLU A 193 2.31 11.72 51.96
N SER A 194 2.69 11.30 50.74
CA SER A 194 4.08 11.04 50.37
C SER A 194 4.48 11.82 49.12
N ASP A 195 5.45 12.72 49.28
CA ASP A 195 6.10 13.44 48.17
C ASP A 195 6.79 12.48 47.19
N ASP A 196 7.29 11.34 47.67
CA ASP A 196 7.96 10.32 46.85
C ASP A 196 6.96 9.58 45.96
N ALA A 197 5.78 9.25 46.50
CA ALA A 197 4.69 8.67 45.72
C ALA A 197 4.17 9.66 44.66
N ALA A 198 4.03 10.94 45.03
CA ALA A 198 3.66 12.00 44.09
C ALA A 198 4.69 12.20 42.98
N ALA A 199 5.99 12.09 43.28
CA ALA A 199 7.06 12.17 42.29
C ALA A 199 7.09 10.95 41.35
N ALA A 200 6.89 9.74 41.89
CA ALA A 200 6.81 8.51 41.10
C ALA A 200 5.59 8.48 40.17
N GLU A 201 4.48 9.08 40.60
CA GLU A 201 3.30 9.28 39.76
C GLU A 201 3.57 10.33 38.68
N ALA A 202 4.10 11.49 39.06
CA ALA A 202 4.45 12.55 38.12
C ALA A 202 5.44 12.08 37.05
N ALA A 203 6.39 11.21 37.39
CA ALA A 203 7.29 10.57 36.43
C ALA A 203 6.54 9.68 35.43
N ALA A 204 5.48 9.00 35.87
CA ALA A 204 4.59 8.26 34.99
C ALA A 204 3.70 9.20 34.16
N GLN A 205 3.28 10.34 34.69
CA GLN A 205 2.40 11.32 34.03
C GLN A 205 3.13 12.61 33.63
N LYS A 206 4.12 12.51 32.72
CA LYS A 206 4.78 13.65 32.03
C LYS A 206 5.11 14.86 32.94
N GLY A 207 5.56 14.61 34.18
CA GLY A 207 6.02 15.62 35.14
C GLY A 207 4.95 16.28 36.01
N ARG A 208 3.71 15.76 36.07
CA ARG A 208 2.65 16.25 36.97
C ARG A 208 1.87 15.08 37.56
N PRO A 209 1.58 15.06 38.88
CA PRO A 209 0.85 13.95 39.47
C PRO A 209 -0.64 13.96 39.08
N GLY A 210 -1.29 12.78 39.11
CA GLY A 210 -2.70 12.54 38.74
C GLY A 210 -3.70 13.55 39.28
N TYR A 211 -3.58 13.93 40.55
CA TYR A 211 -4.49 14.88 41.22
C TYR A 211 -4.33 16.33 40.74
N CYS A 212 -3.24 16.68 40.03
CA CYS A 212 -3.03 18.02 39.48
C CYS A 212 -3.68 18.22 38.09
N GLY A 213 -4.31 17.18 37.53
CA GLY A 213 -4.99 17.23 36.23
C GLY A 213 -6.34 17.97 36.26
N ASP A 214 -7.09 17.85 37.36
CA ASP A 214 -8.42 18.45 37.53
C ASP A 214 -8.48 19.37 38.75
N GLU A 215 -9.28 20.43 38.65
CA GLU A 215 -9.47 21.40 39.75
C GLU A 215 -10.08 20.75 41.00
N TYR A 216 -10.99 19.79 40.82
CA TYR A 216 -11.63 19.05 41.91
C TYR A 216 -10.63 18.23 42.73
N TYR A 217 -9.81 17.41 42.06
CA TYR A 217 -8.80 16.59 42.74
C TYR A 217 -7.66 17.43 43.32
N ARG A 218 -7.33 18.56 42.67
CA ARG A 218 -6.37 19.54 43.18
C ARG A 218 -6.84 20.18 44.49
N ALA A 219 -8.10 20.60 44.55
CA ALA A 219 -8.71 21.18 45.75
C ALA A 219 -8.81 20.15 46.87
N MET A 220 -9.18 18.91 46.57
CA MET A 220 -9.22 17.81 47.55
C MET A 220 -7.83 17.43 48.09
N ALA A 221 -6.76 17.66 47.32
CA ALA A 221 -5.38 17.42 47.75
C ALA A 221 -4.79 18.51 48.67
N GLY A 222 -5.56 19.55 49.01
CA GLY A 222 -5.08 20.64 49.87
C GLY A 222 -4.02 21.53 49.18
N GLY A 223 -3.81 21.36 47.88
CA GLY A 223 -2.77 22.04 47.11
C GLY A 223 -3.24 23.35 46.52
N SER A 224 -2.58 24.46 46.89
CA SER A 224 -2.58 25.68 46.07
C SER A 224 -1.93 25.39 44.70
N ALA A 225 -2.20 26.22 43.68
CA ALA A 225 -1.62 26.05 42.33
C ALA A 225 -0.09 25.88 42.33
N GLY A 226 0.61 26.45 43.33
CA GLY A 226 2.06 26.34 43.48
C GLY A 226 2.59 24.97 43.91
N THR A 227 1.79 24.11 44.56
CA THR A 227 2.23 22.77 44.97
C THR A 227 2.43 21.86 43.75
N CYS A 228 1.52 21.93 42.79
CA CYS A 228 1.63 21.26 41.49
C CYS A 228 2.75 21.84 40.60
N GLU A 229 3.19 23.07 40.87
CA GLU A 229 4.27 23.75 40.14
C GLU A 229 5.66 23.39 40.68
N LYS A 230 5.80 23.21 42.00
CA LYS A 230 7.05 22.74 42.63
C LYS A 230 7.46 21.33 42.15
N LEU A 231 6.49 20.46 41.92
CA LEU A 231 6.74 19.09 41.43
C LEU A 231 7.15 19.05 39.94
N LYS A 232 6.70 20.03 39.13
CA LYS A 232 7.20 20.21 37.76
C LYS A 232 8.70 20.52 37.71
N TYR A 233 9.22 21.28 38.70
CA TYR A 233 10.61 21.71 38.72
C TYR A 233 11.56 20.62 39.25
N LYS A 234 11.11 19.81 40.22
CA LYS A 234 11.88 18.66 40.73
C LYS A 234 12.06 17.53 39.71
N GLY A 235 11.13 17.36 38.76
CA GLY A 235 11.26 16.37 37.67
C GLY A 235 12.17 16.81 36.50
N GLY A 236 12.61 18.07 36.49
CA GLY A 236 13.48 18.65 35.45
C GLY A 236 14.95 18.82 35.86
N SER A 237 15.35 18.39 37.05
CA SER A 237 16.73 18.44 37.52
C SER A 237 17.29 17.03 37.68
N GLY A 238 17.66 16.41 36.56
CA GLY A 238 18.72 15.39 36.56
C GLY A 238 20.04 16.04 36.15
N PRO A 239 21.20 15.57 36.65
CA PRO A 239 22.50 15.90 36.06
C PRO A 239 22.60 15.44 34.59
#